data_AF-A0A1V5JG75-F1
#
_entry.id   AF-A0A1V5JG75-F1
#
_cell.length_a   1.000
_cell.length_b   1.000
_cell.length_c   1.000
_cell.angle_alpha   90.00
_cell.angle_beta   90.00
_cell.angle_gamma   90.00
#
_symmetry.space_group_name_H-M   'P 1'
#
loop_
_entity.id
_entity.type
_entity.pdbx_description
1 polymer ?
#
loop_
_entity_poly.entity_id
_entity_poly.type
_entity_poly.pdbx_seq_one_letter_code
_entity_poly.pdbx_strand_id
1 'polypeptide(L)'
;MNPDTVRFEQAQGESISYGDATSSAVLEGAGLRHAAALVVAIADPAAIRSIVQLARSLRPDLYIIARTRFLQEMGALCRLGADEVVPEEFETALEIFVRVLQHLGTPPERIEEYAAQLRADNYGAFREGDPDAPGTCRLG
;
A
#
# COMPACT_ATOMS: atom_id res chain seq x y z
N MET A 1 -13.54 -12.29 0.22
CA MET A 1 -13.10 -12.99 1.45
C MET A 1 -14.14 -14.05 1.78
N ASN A 2 -13.73 -15.24 2.25
CA ASN A 2 -14.65 -16.33 2.58
C ASN A 2 -15.17 -16.17 4.03
N PRO A 3 -16.50 -16.13 4.28
CA PRO A 3 -17.06 -16.04 5.63
C PRO A 3 -16.64 -17.19 6.56
N ASP A 4 -16.30 -18.37 6.02
CA ASP A 4 -15.82 -19.50 6.83
C ASP A 4 -14.43 -19.22 7.42
N THR A 5 -13.55 -18.57 6.65
CA THR A 5 -12.25 -18.12 7.13
C THR A 5 -12.42 -17.12 8.27
N VAL A 6 -13.35 -16.17 8.13
CA VAL A 6 -13.62 -15.18 9.19
C VAL A 6 -14.06 -15.85 10.48
N ARG A 7 -15.02 -16.77 10.44
CA ARG A 7 -15.50 -17.47 11.64
C ARG A 7 -14.39 -18.29 12.32
N PHE A 8 -13.54 -18.94 11.53
CA PHE A 8 -12.43 -19.72 12.04
C PHE A 8 -11.43 -18.83 12.78
N GLU A 9 -10.98 -17.74 12.16
CA GLU A 9 -10.01 -16.80 12.76
C GLU A 9 -10.62 -16.05 13.97
N GLN A 10 -11.91 -15.68 13.93
CA GLN A 10 -12.61 -15.12 15.10
C GLN A 10 -12.61 -16.09 16.29
N ALA A 11 -12.79 -17.38 16.03
CA ALA A 11 -12.74 -18.40 17.08
C ALA A 11 -11.33 -18.57 17.68
N GLN A 12 -10.29 -18.15 16.96
CA GLN A 12 -8.90 -18.07 17.45
C GLN A 12 -8.61 -16.75 18.19
N GLY A 13 -9.58 -15.84 18.30
CA GLY A 13 -9.44 -14.55 18.97
C GLY A 13 -8.87 -13.43 18.09
N GLU A 14 -8.70 -13.67 16.79
CA GLU A 14 -8.24 -12.66 15.85
C GLU A 14 -9.31 -11.58 15.63
N SER A 15 -8.87 -10.32 15.57
CA SER A 15 -9.74 -9.17 15.33
C SER A 15 -10.07 -9.05 13.84
N ILE A 16 -10.95 -9.92 13.36
CA ILE A 16 -11.38 -9.98 11.95
C ILE A 16 -12.87 -9.68 11.82
N SER A 17 -13.24 -8.94 10.78
CA SER A 17 -14.63 -8.60 10.45
C SER A 17 -14.94 -8.97 9.01
N TYR A 18 -16.15 -9.49 8.77
CA TYR A 18 -16.65 -9.74 7.43
C TYR A 18 -17.44 -8.53 6.92
N GLY A 19 -17.05 -7.99 5.77
CA GLY A 19 -17.77 -6.89 5.14
C GLY A 19 -17.10 -6.42 3.85
N ASP A 20 -17.80 -5.55 3.12
CA ASP A 20 -17.25 -4.81 1.99
C ASP A 20 -16.65 -3.50 2.50
N ALA A 21 -15.33 -3.37 2.40
CA ALA A 21 -14.60 -2.19 2.86
C ALA A 21 -14.93 -0.91 2.07
N THR A 22 -15.62 -1.00 0.94
CA THR A 22 -16.17 0.17 0.23
C THR A 22 -17.35 0.81 0.96
N SER A 23 -17.89 0.15 2.00
CA SER A 23 -18.95 0.67 2.86
C SER A 23 -18.40 1.43 4.07
N SER A 24 -18.92 2.64 4.30
CA SER A 24 -18.54 3.45 5.47
C SER A 24 -18.86 2.74 6.78
N ALA A 25 -20.00 2.06 6.87
CA ALA A 25 -20.40 1.34 8.07
C ALA A 25 -19.43 0.20 8.41
N VAL A 26 -18.85 -0.46 7.39
CA VAL A 26 -17.84 -1.51 7.60
C VAL A 26 -16.53 -0.91 8.11
N LEU A 27 -16.06 0.19 7.52
CA LEU A 27 -14.85 0.86 7.98
C LEU A 27 -15.01 1.44 9.39
N GLU A 28 -16.14 2.07 9.70
CA GLU A 28 -16.44 2.58 11.03
C GLU A 28 -16.55 1.47 12.07
N GLY A 29 -17.24 0.38 11.72
CA GLY A 29 -17.34 -0.82 12.56
C GLY A 29 -15.97 -1.47 12.82
N ALA A 30 -15.04 -1.37 11.87
CA ALA A 30 -13.65 -1.78 12.02
C ALA A 30 -12.78 -0.78 12.83
N GLY A 31 -13.36 0.30 13.35
CA GLY A 31 -12.66 1.24 14.21
C GLY A 31 -11.82 2.30 13.49
N LEU A 32 -12.07 2.56 12.20
CA LEU A 32 -11.33 3.53 11.38
C LEU A 32 -11.12 4.90 12.07
N ARG A 33 -12.12 5.38 12.81
CA ARG A 33 -12.08 6.66 13.53
C ARG A 33 -10.99 6.76 14.60
N HIS A 34 -10.51 5.63 15.10
CA HIS A 34 -9.46 5.56 16.13
C HIS A 34 -8.19 4.82 15.66
N ALA A 35 -8.20 4.21 14.47
CA ALA A 35 -7.07 3.48 13.91
C ALA A 35 -5.82 4.36 13.69
N ALA A 36 -4.62 3.86 13.98
CA ALA A 36 -3.39 4.61 13.67
C ALA A 36 -3.09 4.66 12.17
N ALA A 37 -3.45 3.60 11.44
CA ALA A 37 -3.23 3.47 10.01
C ALA A 37 -4.28 2.53 9.38
N LEU A 38 -4.42 2.62 8.05
CA LEU A 38 -5.19 1.71 7.20
C LEU A 38 -4.29 1.14 6.12
N VAL A 39 -4.30 -0.19 5.96
CA VAL A 39 -3.65 -0.89 4.85
C VAL A 39 -4.71 -1.45 3.92
N VAL A 40 -4.68 -1.04 2.65
CA VAL A 40 -5.60 -1.51 1.61
C VAL A 40 -4.85 -2.47 0.69
N ALA A 41 -4.99 -3.77 0.94
CA ALA A 41 -4.22 -4.82 0.25
C ALA A 41 -5.08 -5.83 -0.53
N ILE A 42 -6.14 -5.35 -1.19
CA ILE A 42 -7.03 -6.18 -2.02
C ILE A 42 -6.58 -6.21 -3.49
N ALA A 43 -7.27 -7.00 -4.32
CA ALA A 43 -6.92 -7.18 -5.74
C ALA A 43 -7.66 -6.23 -6.69
N ASP A 44 -8.83 -5.74 -6.29
CA ASP A 44 -9.70 -4.92 -7.15
C ASP A 44 -9.28 -3.44 -7.12
N PRO A 45 -8.76 -2.88 -8.23
CA PRO A 45 -8.33 -1.49 -8.31
C PRO A 45 -9.45 -0.48 -8.04
N ALA A 46 -10.68 -0.77 -8.48
CA ALA A 46 -11.81 0.13 -8.27
C ALA A 46 -12.18 0.20 -6.78
N ALA A 47 -12.21 -0.96 -6.12
CA ALA A 47 -12.45 -1.03 -4.69
C ALA A 47 -11.33 -0.33 -3.89
N ILE A 48 -10.05 -0.50 -4.27
CA ILE A 48 -8.94 0.20 -3.60
C ILE A 48 -9.15 1.72 -3.64
N ARG A 49 -9.43 2.28 -4.82
CA ARG A 49 -9.66 3.73 -5.00
C ARG A 49 -10.84 4.21 -4.13
N SER A 50 -11.96 3.48 -4.15
CA SER A 50 -13.14 3.80 -3.34
C SER A 50 -12.84 3.77 -1.84
N ILE A 51 -12.10 2.77 -1.36
CA ILE A 51 -11.71 2.63 0.04
C ILE A 51 -10.80 3.78 0.47
N VAL A 52 -9.75 4.09 -0.31
CA VAL A 52 -8.81 5.17 0.00
C VAL A 52 -9.54 6.51 0.09
N GLN A 53 -10.36 6.82 -0.91
CA GLN A 53 -11.13 8.08 -0.94
C GLN A 53 -12.10 8.17 0.24
N LEU A 54 -12.83 7.09 0.51
CA LEU A 54 -13.77 7.03 1.63
C LEU A 54 -13.06 7.18 2.97
N ALA A 55 -11.99 6.41 3.21
CA ALA A 55 -11.22 6.47 4.44
C ALA A 55 -10.65 7.87 4.69
N ARG A 56 -10.07 8.52 3.66
CA ARG A 56 -9.56 9.90 3.77
C ARG A 56 -10.68 10.89 4.08
N SER A 57 -11.86 10.74 3.50
CA SER A 57 -13.00 11.62 3.80
C SER A 57 -13.57 11.44 5.21
N LEU A 58 -13.59 10.20 5.73
CA LEU A 58 -14.05 9.90 7.09
C LEU A 58 -13.02 10.33 8.13
N ARG A 59 -11.74 10.26 7.78
CA ARG A 59 -10.63 10.59 8.66
C ARG A 59 -9.45 11.25 7.92
N PRO A 60 -9.44 12.60 7.86
CA PRO A 60 -8.43 13.35 7.11
C PRO A 60 -6.99 13.19 7.60
N ASP A 61 -6.76 12.75 8.83
CA ASP A 61 -5.44 12.55 9.45
C ASP A 61 -4.94 11.09 9.41
N LEU A 62 -5.75 10.15 8.90
CA LEU A 62 -5.41 8.72 8.92
C LEU A 62 -4.21 8.45 8.03
N TYR A 63 -3.27 7.62 8.50
CA TYR A 63 -2.19 7.12 7.65
C TYR A 63 -2.70 5.99 6.75
N ILE A 64 -2.59 6.12 5.43
CA ILE A 64 -3.15 5.16 4.48
C ILE A 64 -2.04 4.58 3.57
N ILE A 65 -1.84 3.27 3.63
CA ILE A 65 -0.98 2.54 2.71
C ILE A 65 -1.86 1.73 1.76
N ALA A 66 -1.69 1.91 0.45
CA ALA A 66 -2.42 1.17 -0.56
C ALA A 66 -1.48 0.27 -1.38
N ARG A 67 -1.82 -1.01 -1.51
CA ARG A 67 -1.16 -1.90 -2.46
C ARG A 67 -1.82 -1.76 -3.82
N THR A 68 -1.03 -1.66 -4.88
CA THR A 68 -1.51 -1.74 -6.26
C THR A 68 -0.76 -2.83 -7.01
N ARG A 69 -1.39 -3.38 -8.04
CA ARG A 69 -0.70 -4.28 -8.97
C ARG A 69 0.23 -3.52 -9.92
N PHE A 70 -0.19 -2.32 -10.34
CA PHE A 70 0.44 -1.58 -11.43
C PHE A 70 1.02 -0.25 -10.96
N LEU A 71 2.24 0.05 -11.38
CA LEU A 71 2.98 1.28 -11.10
C LEU A 71 2.21 2.54 -11.52
N GLN A 72 1.54 2.50 -12.67
CA GLN A 72 0.77 3.64 -13.20
C GLN A 72 -0.38 4.10 -12.28
N GLU A 73 -0.86 3.26 -11.36
CA GLU A 73 -1.92 3.60 -10.41
C GLU A 73 -1.45 4.45 -9.25
N MET A 74 -0.14 4.53 -9.01
CA MET A 74 0.44 5.20 -7.85
C MET A 74 0.00 6.66 -7.75
N GLY A 75 0.16 7.43 -8.82
CA GLY A 75 -0.22 8.84 -8.82
C GLY A 75 -1.71 9.06 -8.58
N ALA A 76 -2.58 8.18 -9.09
CA ALA A 76 -4.01 8.26 -8.84
C ALA A 76 -4.35 7.99 -7.37
N LEU A 77 -3.75 6.96 -6.76
CA LEU A 77 -3.97 6.61 -5.36
C LEU A 77 -3.43 7.67 -4.40
N CYS A 78 -2.25 8.25 -4.68
CA CYS A 78 -1.75 9.40 -3.92
C CYS A 78 -2.72 10.59 -3.99
N ARG A 79 -3.22 10.94 -5.18
CA ARG A 79 -4.21 12.03 -5.34
C ARG A 79 -5.54 11.79 -4.62
N LEU A 80 -5.94 10.53 -4.45
CA LEU A 80 -7.12 10.15 -3.67
C LEU A 80 -6.88 10.23 -2.15
N GLY A 81 -5.63 10.39 -1.72
CA GLY A 81 -5.25 10.58 -0.33
C GLY A 81 -4.59 9.36 0.31
N ALA A 82 -4.03 8.42 -0.45
CA ALA A 82 -3.06 7.47 0.11
C ALA A 82 -1.80 8.23 0.55
N ASP A 83 -1.18 7.84 1.66
CA ASP A 83 0.11 8.36 2.13
C ASP A 83 1.29 7.55 1.56
N GLU A 84 1.10 6.27 1.31
CA GLU A 84 2.06 5.41 0.63
C GLU A 84 1.35 4.49 -0.35
N VAL A 85 2.00 4.20 -1.47
CA VAL A 85 1.49 3.23 -2.45
C VAL A 85 2.59 2.23 -2.77
N VAL A 86 2.29 0.94 -2.60
CA VAL A 86 3.21 -0.16 -2.85
C VAL A 86 2.78 -0.92 -4.13
N PRO A 87 3.49 -0.75 -5.25
CA PRO A 87 3.26 -1.46 -6.51
C PRO A 87 3.92 -2.86 -6.49
N GLU A 88 3.08 -3.89 -6.65
CA GLU A 88 3.47 -5.31 -6.65
C GLU A 88 4.53 -5.63 -7.72
N GLU A 89 4.34 -5.14 -8.95
CA GLU A 89 5.24 -5.46 -10.06
C GLU A 89 6.66 -4.93 -9.85
N PHE A 90 6.79 -3.77 -9.21
CA PHE A 90 8.09 -3.18 -8.92
C PHE A 90 8.80 -3.92 -7.78
N GLU A 91 8.11 -4.21 -6.68
CA GLU A 91 8.72 -4.98 -5.58
C GLU A 91 9.11 -6.39 -6.05
N THR A 92 8.33 -6.98 -6.95
CA THR A 92 8.67 -8.25 -7.61
C THR A 92 9.94 -8.11 -8.46
N ALA A 93 10.03 -7.08 -9.30
CA ALA A 93 11.21 -6.83 -10.12
C ALA A 93 12.46 -6.54 -9.28
N LEU A 94 12.30 -5.81 -8.17
CA LEU A 94 13.36 -5.49 -7.23
C LEU A 94 13.88 -6.75 -6.52
N GLU A 95 12.99 -7.63 -6.08
CA GLU A 95 13.38 -8.92 -5.49
C GLU A 95 14.14 -9.80 -6.49
N ILE A 96 13.72 -9.83 -7.75
CA ILE A 96 14.46 -10.54 -8.82
C ILE A 96 15.86 -9.94 -8.99
N PHE A 97 15.97 -8.61 -9.04
CA PHE A 97 17.25 -7.91 -9.14
C PHE A 97 18.18 -8.24 -7.96
N VAL A 98 17.67 -8.21 -6.73
CA VAL A 98 18.40 -8.59 -5.52
C VAL A 98 18.95 -10.02 -5.63
N ARG A 99 18.11 -10.99 -6.03
CA ARG A 99 18.54 -12.39 -6.19
C ARG A 99 19.62 -12.58 -7.24
N VAL A 100 19.54 -11.84 -8.35
CA VAL A 100 20.57 -11.87 -9.40
C VAL A 100 21.90 -11.34 -8.84
N LEU A 101 21.90 -10.21 -8.13
CA LEU A 101 23.13 -9.66 -7.56
C LEU A 101 23.75 -10.57 -6.49
N GLN A 102 22.92 -11.19 -5.66
CA GLN A 102 23.36 -12.20 -4.69
C GLN A 102 24.03 -13.39 -5.40
N HIS A 103 23.42 -13.89 -6.47
CA HIS A 103 23.97 -15.00 -7.26
C HIS A 103 25.31 -14.64 -7.92
N LEU A 104 25.49 -13.38 -8.33
CA LEU A 104 26.73 -12.87 -8.91
C LEU A 104 27.81 -12.56 -7.87
N GLY A 105 27.56 -12.81 -6.57
CA GLY A 105 28.52 -12.58 -5.50
C GLY A 105 28.68 -11.12 -5.10
N THR A 106 27.69 -10.27 -5.38
CA THR A 106 27.71 -8.87 -4.96
C THR A 106 27.64 -8.78 -3.42
N PRO A 107 28.48 -7.98 -2.76
CA PRO A 107 28.42 -7.79 -1.31
C PRO A 107 27.02 -7.30 -0.85
N PRO A 108 26.46 -7.83 0.25
CA PRO A 108 25.14 -7.47 0.74
C PRO A 108 24.93 -5.97 0.92
N GLU A 109 25.95 -5.26 1.41
CA GLU A 109 25.89 -3.82 1.65
C GLU A 109 25.62 -3.05 0.35
N ARG A 110 26.23 -3.48 -0.76
CA ARG A 110 26.00 -2.87 -2.08
C ARG A 110 24.61 -3.21 -2.63
N ILE A 111 24.12 -4.42 -2.37
CA ILE A 111 22.78 -4.83 -2.79
C ILE A 111 21.73 -3.98 -2.07
N GLU A 112 21.91 -3.78 -0.77
CA GLU A 112 21.05 -2.92 0.05
C GLU A 112 21.08 -1.47 -0.45
N GLU A 113 22.27 -0.92 -0.74
CA GLU A 113 22.42 0.41 -1.34
C GLU A 113 21.67 0.52 -2.67
N TYR A 114 21.85 -0.43 -3.59
CA TYR A 114 21.16 -0.42 -4.88
C TYR A 114 19.64 -0.57 -4.74
N ALA A 115 19.18 -1.43 -3.83
CA ALA A 115 17.76 -1.62 -3.61
C ALA A 115 17.11 -0.37 -2.98
N ALA A 116 17.80 0.29 -2.06
CA ALA A 116 17.36 1.56 -1.49
C ALA A 116 17.30 2.67 -2.55
N GLN A 117 18.30 2.77 -3.42
CA GLN A 117 18.33 3.72 -4.54
C GLN A 117 17.17 3.47 -5.51
N LEU A 118 16.95 2.22 -5.94
CA LEU A 118 15.85 1.90 -6.85
C LEU A 118 14.49 2.22 -6.26
N ARG A 119 14.26 1.95 -4.96
CA ARG A 119 13.01 2.36 -4.30
C ARG A 119 12.88 3.88 -4.32
N ALA A 120 13.90 4.63 -3.95
CA ALA A 120 13.85 6.09 -3.97
C ALA A 120 13.61 6.65 -5.39
N ASP A 121 14.36 6.16 -6.38
CA ASP A 121 14.33 6.62 -7.76
C ASP A 121 13.03 6.25 -8.47
N ASN A 122 12.50 5.04 -8.27
CA ASN A 122 11.33 4.58 -9.02
C ASN A 122 10.01 4.98 -8.35
N TYR A 123 9.97 5.12 -7.02
CA TYR A 123 8.94 5.94 -6.38
C TYR A 123 9.05 7.41 -6.79
N GLY A 124 10.23 7.83 -7.25
CA GLY A 124 10.49 9.15 -7.77
C GLY A 124 10.30 9.36 -9.30
N ALA A 125 10.35 8.34 -10.14
CA ALA A 125 10.37 8.53 -11.59
C ALA A 125 8.95 8.65 -12.17
N PHE A 126 7.96 8.05 -11.50
CA PHE A 126 6.54 8.19 -11.88
C PHE A 126 5.89 9.46 -11.29
N ARG A 127 6.73 10.42 -10.83
CA ARG A 127 6.41 11.79 -10.39
C ARG A 127 6.21 12.75 -11.58
N GLU A 128 5.41 12.41 -12.59
CA GLU A 128 4.97 13.45 -13.53
C GLU A 128 4.08 14.46 -12.77
N GLY A 129 4.72 15.41 -12.07
CA GLY A 129 4.07 16.43 -11.23
C GLY A 129 4.94 17.20 -10.22
N ASP A 130 6.02 16.66 -9.64
CA ASP A 130 6.81 17.38 -8.60
C ASP A 130 8.12 16.59 -8.32
N PRO A 131 9.35 17.13 -8.27
CA PRO A 131 10.60 16.39 -8.04
C PRO A 131 11.09 16.21 -6.58
N ASP A 132 10.50 16.79 -5.52
CA ASP A 132 11.14 16.88 -4.17
C ASP A 132 10.49 16.09 -3.00
N ALA A 133 9.54 15.18 -3.25
CA ALA A 133 8.82 14.44 -2.23
C ALA A 133 9.45 13.05 -1.93
N PRO A 134 9.55 12.61 -0.67
CA PRO A 134 9.96 11.24 -0.34
C PRO A 134 8.94 10.20 -0.88
N GLY A 135 9.22 8.89 -0.79
CA GLY A 135 8.31 7.77 -1.18
C GLY A 135 6.94 7.74 -0.46
N THR A 136 6.65 8.78 0.31
CA THR A 136 5.36 9.15 0.88
C THR A 136 4.66 10.13 -0.04
N CYS A 137 3.42 9.85 -0.43
CA CYS A 137 2.50 10.69 -1.21
C CYS A 137 2.20 12.09 -0.62
N ARG A 138 2.90 12.56 0.43
CA ARG A 138 2.57 13.82 1.09
C ARG A 138 2.76 15.02 0.16
N LEU A 139 1.62 15.50 -0.33
CA LEU A 139 1.37 16.86 -0.82
C LEU A 139 1.03 17.73 0.40
N GLY A 140 1.94 18.65 0.77
CA GLY A 140 1.70 19.66 1.81
C GLY A 140 2.61 19.56 3.02
#